data_AF-A0A8T2JUI9-F1
#
_entry.id   AF-A0A8T2JUI9-F1
#
_cell.length_a   1.000
_cell.length_b   1.000
_cell.length_c   1.000
_cell.angle_alpha   90.00
_cell.angle_beta   90.00
_cell.angle_gamma   90.00
#
_symmetry.space_group_name_H-M   'P 1'
#
loop_
_entity.id
_entity.type
_entity.pdbx_description
1 polymer ?
#
loop_
_entity_poly.entity_id
_entity_poly.type
_entity_poly.pdbx_seq_one_letter_code
_entity_poly.pdbx_strand_id
1 'polypeptide(L)'
;MKLLSLCALSVLLCPSLGLCPLPADLKDNEGNKLCARLYEDNSPYYDQCCEGEFLDVKSGDDFPYIPLKWNNRISSLVVGPRCELSVWNKKAKEGYTRKFSAGAQPRLQEVKKGLFGDWNDSISSYYCKCNY
;
A
#
# COMPACT_ATOMS: atom_id res chain seq x y z
N MET A 1 -27.40 -26.11 -40.24
CA MET A 1 -27.14 -26.02 -38.79
C MET A 1 -25.78 -26.62 -38.47
N LYS A 2 -24.74 -25.80 -38.31
CA LYS A 2 -23.45 -26.21 -37.70
C LYS A 2 -22.91 -25.06 -36.87
N LEU A 3 -23.13 -25.23 -35.56
CA LEU A 3 -22.47 -24.69 -34.37
C LEU A 3 -21.64 -23.41 -34.45
N LEU A 4 -22.12 -22.41 -33.71
CA LEU A 4 -21.41 -21.23 -33.22
C LEU A 4 -20.14 -21.65 -32.46
N SER A 5 -18.98 -21.19 -32.93
CA SER A 5 -17.72 -21.26 -32.19
C SER A 5 -17.55 -19.98 -31.37
N LEU A 6 -17.92 -20.03 -30.08
CA LEU A 6 -17.54 -19.00 -29.12
C LEU A 6 -16.02 -19.12 -28.86
N CYS A 7 -15.24 -18.15 -29.34
CA CYS A 7 -13.87 -17.97 -28.85
C CYS A 7 -13.94 -17.39 -27.43
N ALA A 8 -13.62 -18.24 -26.45
CA ALA A 8 -13.44 -17.88 -25.06
C ALA A 8 -12.39 -16.76 -24.95
N LEU A 9 -12.79 -15.62 -24.39
CA LEU A 9 -11.88 -14.54 -24.02
C LEU A 9 -11.08 -15.02 -22.80
N SER A 10 -9.82 -15.36 -23.02
CA SER A 10 -8.88 -15.81 -22.00
C SER A 10 -8.70 -14.72 -20.94
N VAL A 11 -9.31 -14.91 -19.78
CA VAL A 11 -9.00 -14.15 -18.58
C VAL A 11 -7.58 -14.53 -18.17
N LEU A 12 -6.62 -13.64 -18.42
CA LEU A 12 -5.28 -13.69 -17.82
C LEU A 12 -5.42 -13.40 -16.31
N LEU A 13 -5.91 -14.40 -15.56
CA LEU A 13 -5.59 -14.51 -14.14
C LEU A 13 -4.13 -14.92 -14.10
N CYS A 14 -3.24 -13.94 -13.90
CA CYS A 14 -1.91 -14.21 -13.42
C CYS A 14 -2.03 -14.19 -11.90
N PRO A 15 -2.22 -15.34 -11.22
CA PRO A 15 -2.08 -15.37 -9.79
C PRO A 15 -0.60 -15.11 -9.52
N SER A 16 -0.24 -13.89 -9.15
CA SER A 16 1.06 -13.62 -8.58
C SER A 16 1.13 -14.39 -7.27
N LEU A 17 1.65 -15.62 -7.33
CA LEU A 17 2.20 -16.28 -6.15
C LEU A 17 3.37 -15.41 -5.68
N GLY A 18 3.12 -14.49 -4.78
CA GLY A 18 4.19 -13.60 -4.36
C GLY A 18 3.74 -12.64 -3.31
N LEU A 19 4.46 -12.66 -2.20
CA LEU A 19 4.58 -11.57 -1.25
C LEU A 19 4.51 -10.20 -1.95
N CYS A 20 4.09 -9.18 -1.17
CA CYS A 20 4.16 -7.77 -1.53
C CYS A 20 5.27 -7.42 -2.53
N PRO A 21 4.99 -6.56 -3.53
CA PRO A 21 5.95 -6.25 -4.58
C PRO A 21 7.26 -5.78 -3.98
N LEU A 22 8.37 -6.11 -4.67
CA LEU A 22 9.67 -5.65 -4.25
C LEU A 22 9.70 -4.11 -4.28
N PRO A 23 10.29 -3.45 -3.28
CA PRO A 23 10.42 -2.00 -3.25
C PRO A 23 10.96 -1.39 -4.55
N ALA A 24 11.91 -2.06 -5.21
CA ALA A 24 12.54 -1.60 -6.44
C ALA A 24 11.60 -1.61 -7.66
N ASP A 25 10.53 -2.40 -7.62
CA ASP A 25 9.57 -2.56 -8.70
C ASP A 25 8.34 -1.65 -8.54
N LEU A 26 8.29 -0.84 -7.47
CA LEU A 26 7.22 0.12 -7.26
C LEU A 26 7.26 1.26 -8.28
N LYS A 27 6.39 1.12 -9.29
CA LYS A 27 6.17 2.11 -10.34
C LYS A 27 4.69 2.33 -10.57
N ASP A 28 4.34 3.53 -11.02
CA ASP A 28 2.99 3.82 -11.50
C ASP A 28 2.78 3.27 -12.92
N ASN A 29 1.58 3.47 -13.47
CA ASN A 29 1.21 3.02 -14.81
C ASN A 29 2.02 3.69 -15.93
N GLU A 30 2.66 4.83 -15.65
CA GLU A 30 3.51 5.56 -16.58
C GLU A 30 4.99 5.15 -16.45
N GLY A 31 5.31 4.29 -15.48
CA GLY A 31 6.66 3.82 -15.18
C GLY A 31 7.46 4.72 -14.24
N ASN A 32 6.85 5.76 -13.66
CA ASN A 32 7.52 6.63 -12.70
C ASN A 32 7.71 5.91 -11.37
N LYS A 33 8.84 6.16 -10.70
CA LYS A 33 9.15 5.59 -9.39
C LYS A 33 8.17 6.12 -8.33
N LEU A 34 7.59 5.21 -7.56
CA LEU A 34 6.75 5.55 -6.42
C LEU A 34 7.55 5.62 -5.13
N CYS A 35 7.10 6.46 -4.20
CA CYS A 35 7.65 6.53 -2.85
C CYS A 35 7.10 5.39 -1.99
N ALA A 36 5.80 5.14 -2.07
CA ALA A 36 5.16 4.00 -1.44
C ALA A 36 3.89 3.56 -2.18
N ARG A 37 3.43 2.35 -1.90
CA ARG A 37 2.09 1.86 -2.26
C ARG A 37 1.42 1.33 -1.00
N LEU A 38 0.20 1.81 -0.71
CA LEU A 38 -0.55 1.49 0.49
C LEU A 38 -1.77 0.65 0.11
N TYR A 39 -2.03 -0.46 0.79
CA TYR A 39 -3.13 -1.37 0.47
C TYR A 39 -4.13 -1.45 1.61
N GLU A 40 -5.37 -1.78 1.24
CA GLU A 40 -6.44 -1.99 2.21
C GLU A 40 -6.39 -3.38 2.87
N ASP A 41 -5.90 -4.37 2.14
CA ASP A 41 -6.12 -5.76 2.50
C ASP A 41 -5.25 -6.23 3.68
N ASN A 42 -5.88 -7.03 4.54
CA ASN A 42 -5.26 -7.67 5.68
C ASN A 42 -5.65 -9.15 5.68
N SER A 43 -4.70 -10.05 5.41
CA SER A 43 -4.95 -11.49 5.34
C SER A 43 -4.13 -12.24 6.39
N PRO A 44 -4.63 -13.39 6.90
CA PRO A 44 -3.79 -14.33 7.63
C PRO A 44 -2.64 -14.89 6.77
N TYR A 45 -2.79 -14.86 5.44
CA TYR A 45 -1.77 -15.26 4.48
C TYR A 45 -1.01 -14.03 3.97
N TYR A 46 0.31 -14.01 4.18
CA TYR A 46 1.15 -12.82 3.90
C TYR A 46 1.22 -12.44 2.42
N ASP A 47 1.08 -13.42 1.53
CA ASP A 47 1.03 -13.23 0.08
C ASP A 47 -0.22 -12.47 -0.38
N GLN A 48 -1.32 -12.55 0.37
CA GLN A 48 -2.58 -11.88 0.05
C GLN A 48 -2.72 -10.47 0.62
N CYS A 49 -1.74 -9.97 1.38
CA CYS A 49 -1.88 -8.68 2.08
C CYS A 49 -1.61 -7.46 1.19
N CYS A 50 -0.89 -7.64 0.07
CA CYS A 50 -0.55 -6.57 -0.87
C CYS A 50 -1.26 -6.78 -2.22
N GLU A 51 -2.50 -7.23 -2.12
CA GLU A 51 -3.43 -7.41 -3.23
C GLU A 51 -4.55 -6.36 -3.16
N GLY A 52 -5.48 -6.41 -4.11
CA GLY A 52 -6.66 -5.56 -4.11
C GLY A 52 -6.39 -4.09 -4.44
N GLU A 53 -7.22 -3.23 -3.87
CA GLU A 53 -7.16 -1.79 -4.09
C GLU A 53 -5.96 -1.18 -3.36
N PHE A 54 -5.25 -0.28 -4.03
CA PHE A 54 -4.10 0.43 -3.45
C PHE A 54 -4.11 1.94 -3.73
N LEU A 55 -3.42 2.68 -2.86
CA LEU A 55 -3.08 4.08 -3.01
C LEU A 55 -1.60 4.23 -3.34
N ASP A 56 -1.32 4.76 -4.52
CA ASP A 56 0.03 5.14 -4.93
C ASP A 56 0.43 6.47 -4.30
N VAL A 57 1.65 6.50 -3.74
CA VAL A 57 2.24 7.67 -3.10
C VAL A 57 3.49 8.07 -3.85
N LYS A 58 3.53 9.29 -4.37
CA LYS A 58 4.68 9.85 -5.09
C LYS A 58 5.70 10.45 -4.13
N SER A 59 6.92 10.67 -4.63
CA SER A 59 7.95 11.37 -3.87
C SER A 59 7.53 12.82 -3.64
N GLY A 60 7.60 13.28 -2.39
CA GLY A 60 7.20 14.63 -1.99
C GLY A 60 5.72 14.79 -1.67
N ASP A 61 4.90 13.75 -1.85
CA ASP A 61 3.48 13.80 -1.52
C ASP A 61 3.30 14.08 -0.03
N ASP A 62 2.50 15.11 0.24
CA ASP A 62 2.17 15.60 1.58
C ASP A 62 0.66 15.72 1.71
N PHE A 63 0.06 14.74 2.39
CA PHE A 63 -1.38 14.65 2.60
C PHE A 63 -1.71 14.77 4.09
N PRO A 64 -1.94 16.00 4.60
CA PRO A 64 -2.46 16.20 5.96
C PRO A 64 -3.87 15.62 6.12
N TYR A 65 -4.58 15.39 5.02
CA TYR A 65 -5.88 14.72 4.99
C TYR A 65 -5.87 13.71 3.85
N ILE A 66 -5.73 12.42 4.17
CA ILE A 66 -5.81 11.36 3.17
C ILE A 66 -7.23 11.31 2.55
N PRO A 67 -7.41 10.94 1.26
CA PRO A 67 -8.74 10.84 0.69
C PRO A 67 -9.66 9.92 1.51
N LEU A 68 -10.94 10.27 1.60
CA LEU A 68 -11.91 9.62 2.51
C LEU A 68 -11.98 8.09 2.33
N LYS A 69 -11.81 7.59 1.10
CA LYS A 69 -11.79 6.16 0.77
C LYS A 69 -10.65 5.39 1.46
N TRP A 70 -9.58 6.05 1.87
CA TRP A 70 -8.37 5.44 2.44
C TRP A 70 -8.18 5.71 3.93
N ASN A 71 -8.89 6.71 4.46
CA ASN A 71 -8.78 7.10 5.85
C ASN A 71 -9.18 5.93 6.77
N ASN A 72 -8.26 5.50 7.64
CA ASN A 72 -8.45 4.37 8.54
C ASN A 72 -8.78 3.05 7.84
N ARG A 73 -8.17 2.80 6.67
CA ARG A 73 -8.38 1.55 5.91
C ARG A 73 -7.08 0.90 5.44
N ILE A 74 -5.93 1.55 5.61
CA ILE A 74 -4.65 0.99 5.18
C ILE A 74 -4.23 -0.10 6.17
N SER A 75 -3.97 -1.30 5.66
CA SER A 75 -3.57 -2.48 6.44
C SER A 75 -2.21 -3.05 6.06
N SER A 76 -1.70 -2.70 4.88
CA SER A 76 -0.35 -3.07 4.45
C SER A 76 0.26 -1.98 3.58
N LEU A 77 1.58 -1.99 3.44
CA LEU A 77 2.29 -1.02 2.60
C LEU A 77 3.63 -1.54 2.10
N VAL A 78 4.11 -0.94 1.02
CA VAL A 78 5.49 -1.12 0.53
C VAL A 78 6.09 0.26 0.32
N VAL A 79 7.28 0.50 0.84
CA VAL A 79 8.05 1.74 0.65
C VAL A 79 9.19 1.48 -0.31
N GLY A 80 9.33 2.34 -1.32
CA GLY A 80 10.36 2.24 -2.35
C GLY A 80 11.79 2.45 -1.82
N PRO A 81 12.80 2.06 -2.60
CA PRO A 81 14.20 2.20 -2.21
C PRO A 81 14.56 3.68 -2.03
N ARG A 82 15.37 3.96 -1.00
CA ARG A 82 15.81 5.33 -0.65
C ARG A 82 14.66 6.27 -0.31
N CYS A 83 13.50 5.74 0.07
CA CYS A 83 12.34 6.50 0.52
C CYS A 83 12.02 6.24 2.00
N GLU A 84 11.39 7.21 2.64
CA GLU A 84 10.83 7.15 3.99
C GLU A 84 9.38 7.66 3.95
N LEU A 85 8.44 6.83 4.38
CA LEU A 85 7.04 7.19 4.54
C LEU A 85 6.77 7.50 6.01
N SER A 86 6.39 8.74 6.31
CA SER A 86 5.89 9.15 7.61
C SER A 86 4.37 9.11 7.60
N VAL A 87 3.76 8.48 8.59
CA VAL A 87 2.30 8.39 8.74
C VAL A 87 1.86 8.86 10.11
N TRP A 88 0.61 9.32 10.18
CA TRP A 88 -0.04 9.71 11.42
C TRP A 88 -1.42 9.10 11.54
N ASN A 89 -1.81 8.84 12.78
CA ASN A 89 -3.09 8.21 13.06
C ASN A 89 -4.29 9.16 13.11
N LYS A 90 -4.02 10.47 13.13
CA LYS A 90 -5.04 11.50 13.01
C LYS A 90 -4.79 12.34 11.76
N LYS A 91 -5.84 13.07 11.37
CA LYS A 91 -5.78 14.09 10.33
C LYS A 91 -4.88 15.25 10.78
N ALA A 92 -4.51 16.12 9.86
CA ALA A 92 -3.62 17.25 10.08
C ALA A 92 -2.23 16.87 10.65
N LYS A 93 -1.77 15.63 10.42
CA LYS A 93 -0.49 15.10 10.94
C LYS A 93 -0.37 15.11 12.46
N GLU A 94 -1.46 14.82 13.15
CA GLU A 94 -1.51 14.79 14.62
C GLU A 94 -1.46 13.37 15.20
N GLY A 95 -1.31 13.28 16.52
CA GLY A 95 -1.40 12.04 17.27
C GLY A 95 -0.13 11.20 17.21
N TYR A 96 -0.30 9.87 17.15
CA TYR A 96 0.81 8.94 17.00
C TYR A 96 1.38 9.03 15.60
N THR A 97 2.70 9.00 15.51
CA THR A 97 3.44 9.00 14.24
C THR A 97 4.30 7.75 14.13
N ARG A 98 4.50 7.28 12.90
CA ARG A 98 5.45 6.22 12.59
C ARG A 98 6.12 6.49 11.26
N LYS A 99 7.39 6.09 11.18
CA LYS A 99 8.18 6.10 9.96
C LYS A 99 8.38 4.67 9.46
N PHE A 100 8.14 4.46 8.19
CA PHE A 100 8.45 3.24 7.47
C PHE A 100 9.59 3.53 6.50
N SER A 101 10.67 2.77 6.64
CA SER A 101 11.80 2.79 5.70
C SER A 101 11.51 1.86 4.52
N ALA A 102 12.35 1.92 3.48
CA ALA A 102 12.29 1.04 2.32
C ALA A 102 12.08 -0.43 2.71
N GLY A 103 11.10 -1.09 2.09
CA GLY A 103 10.69 -2.45 2.44
C GLY A 103 9.19 -2.66 2.33
N ALA A 104 8.77 -3.93 2.38
CA ALA A 104 7.37 -4.29 2.50
C ALA A 104 6.99 -4.48 3.97
N GLN A 105 5.82 -3.97 4.35
CA GLN A 105 5.14 -4.23 5.60
C GLN A 105 3.77 -4.83 5.30
N PRO A 106 3.68 -6.17 5.18
CA PRO A 106 2.46 -6.85 4.76
C PRO A 106 1.33 -6.73 5.79
N ARG A 107 1.64 -6.58 7.08
CA ARG A 107 0.62 -6.56 8.15
C ARG A 107 0.89 -5.42 9.12
N LEU A 108 0.08 -4.38 9.04
CA LEU A 108 0.14 -3.27 10.00
C LEU A 108 -0.43 -3.63 11.37
N GLN A 109 -1.23 -4.69 11.46
CA GLN A 109 -1.68 -5.25 12.74
C GLN A 109 -0.53 -5.78 13.62
N GLU A 110 0.61 -6.14 13.03
CA GLU A 110 1.81 -6.56 13.77
C GLU A 110 2.65 -5.37 14.25
N VAL A 111 2.28 -4.17 13.80
CA VAL A 111 3.03 -2.94 14.05
C VAL A 111 2.37 -2.20 15.19
N LYS A 112 2.98 -2.24 16.37
CA LYS A 112 2.43 -1.57 17.57
C LYS A 112 2.32 -0.05 17.41
N LYS A 113 1.21 0.50 17.92
CA LYS A 113 0.92 1.93 17.99
C LYS A 113 0.85 2.36 19.46
N GLY A 114 2.02 2.59 20.05
CA GLY A 114 2.13 2.91 21.48
C GLY A 114 1.86 1.69 22.37
N LEU A 115 1.26 1.92 23.54
CA LEU A 115 0.96 0.87 24.53
C LEU A 115 -0.27 0.03 24.17
N PHE A 116 -1.23 0.62 23.46
CA PHE A 116 -2.50 -0.02 23.12
C PHE A 116 -2.76 0.06 21.60
N GLY A 117 -2.97 -1.10 21.00
CA GLY A 117 -3.32 -1.23 19.58
C GLY A 117 -2.13 -1.18 18.63
N ASP A 118 -2.48 -1.20 17.36
CA ASP A 118 -1.55 -1.33 16.23
C ASP A 118 -1.88 -0.31 15.12
N TRP A 119 -1.16 -0.39 14.01
CA TRP A 119 -1.28 0.52 12.89
C TRP A 119 -2.31 0.09 11.83
N ASN A 120 -2.94 -1.08 11.97
CA ASN A 120 -4.00 -1.52 11.07
C ASN A 120 -5.15 -0.51 11.08
N ASP A 121 -5.66 -0.16 9.91
CA ASP A 121 -6.80 0.74 9.76
C ASP A 121 -6.65 2.06 10.53
N SER A 122 -5.42 2.53 10.69
CA SER A 122 -5.16 3.65 11.57
C SER A 122 -4.61 4.88 10.86
N ILE A 123 -4.15 4.77 9.62
CA ILE A 123 -3.50 5.88 8.91
C ILE A 123 -4.57 6.89 8.44
N SER A 124 -4.37 8.16 8.81
CA SER A 124 -5.26 9.28 8.46
C SER A 124 -4.52 10.43 7.75
N SER A 125 -3.19 10.46 7.81
CA SER A 125 -2.37 11.40 7.05
C SER A 125 -0.97 10.83 6.82
N TYR A 126 -0.27 11.33 5.80
CA TYR A 126 1.07 10.86 5.46
C TYR A 126 1.92 11.94 4.78
N TYR A 127 3.22 11.70 4.78
CA TYR A 127 4.22 12.44 4.03
C TYR A 127 5.29 11.47 3.57
N CYS A 128 5.67 11.53 2.29
CA CYS A 128 6.65 10.62 1.73
C CYS A 128 7.81 11.40 1.10
N LYS A 129 9.04 11.03 1.46
CA LYS A 129 10.25 11.63 0.90
C LYS A 129 11.17 10.56 0.34
N CYS A 130 11.78 10.83 -0.79
CA CYS A 130 12.82 10.00 -1.37
C CYS A 130 14.11 10.81 -1.59
N ASN A 131 15.25 10.16 -1.39
CA ASN A 131 16.57 10.76 -1.55
C ASN A 131 17.30 10.11 -2.75
N TYR A 132 16.81 10.40 -3.96
CA TYR A 132 17.43 9.97 -5.22
C TYR A 132 18.08 11.13 -5.97
#